data_AF-A0A942A197-F1
#
_entry.id   AF-A0A942A197-F1
#
_cell.length_a   1.000
_cell.length_b   1.000
_cell.length_c   1.000
_cell.angle_alpha   90.00
_cell.angle_beta   90.00
_cell.angle_gamma   90.00
#
_symmetry.space_group_name_H-M   'P 1'
#
loop_
_entity.id
_entity.type
_entity.pdbx_description
1 polymer ?
#
loop_
_entity_poly.entity_id
_entity_poly.type
_entity_poly.pdbx_seq_one_letter_code
_entity_poly.pdbx_strand_id
1 'polypeptide(L)'
;AAAAREVVDLIARIYPGLAVLGAMVGGTLAAAVSHRIVARPITPAPGRFGDFRFNDHLIWGGLATFGVFMLPLPSPWGEIIGNLVVVWTGLYLARGAAVAAEVMAPWPVVPRVALFLSAVLLLRYALGVLLLAGVADTWIDIRRAVRPSPSGGSES
;
A
#
# COMPACT_ATOMS: atom_id res chain seq x y z
N ALA A 1 -23.56 7.36 -23.24
CA ALA A 1 -24.09 8.21 -22.16
C ALA A 1 -24.39 7.44 -20.86
N ALA A 2 -25.13 6.31 -20.91
CA ALA A 2 -25.46 5.54 -19.69
C ALA A 2 -24.23 4.97 -18.96
N ALA A 3 -23.31 4.29 -19.67
CA ALA A 3 -22.08 3.77 -19.09
C ALA A 3 -21.20 4.85 -18.45
N ALA A 4 -21.15 6.06 -19.04
CA ALA A 4 -20.39 7.17 -18.47
C ALA A 4 -20.98 7.65 -17.13
N ARG A 5 -22.31 7.68 -17.00
CA ARG A 5 -22.98 8.02 -15.73
C ARG A 5 -22.72 6.99 -14.65
N GLU A 6 -22.78 5.71 -15.00
CA GLU A 6 -22.48 4.61 -14.07
C GLU A 6 -21.05 4.69 -13.54
N VAL A 7 -20.08 4.98 -14.42
CA VAL A 7 -18.68 5.20 -14.01
C VAL A 7 -18.55 6.42 -13.10
N VAL A 8 -19.22 7.53 -13.41
CA VAL A 8 -19.19 8.74 -12.57
C VAL A 8 -19.81 8.47 -11.19
N ASP A 9 -20.94 7.77 -11.14
CA ASP A 9 -21.60 7.41 -9.88
C ASP A 9 -20.73 6.47 -9.04
N LEU A 10 -20.05 5.51 -9.67
CA LEU A 10 -19.10 4.64 -9.00
C LEU A 10 -17.94 5.44 -8.42
N ILE A 11 -17.33 6.34 -9.21
CA ILE A 11 -16.23 7.20 -8.77
C ILE A 11 -16.67 8.06 -7.58
N ALA A 12 -17.85 8.68 -7.67
CA ALA A 12 -18.39 9.51 -6.59
C ALA A 12 -18.57 8.72 -5.29
N ARG A 13 -19.01 7.46 -5.37
CA ARG A 13 -19.20 6.58 -4.20
C ARG A 13 -17.89 6.19 -3.53
N ILE A 14 -16.81 5.98 -4.28
CA ILE A 14 -15.49 5.58 -3.73
C ILE A 14 -14.56 6.77 -3.46
N TYR A 15 -14.94 7.97 -3.90
CA TYR A 15 -14.12 9.17 -3.79
C TYR A 15 -13.68 9.49 -2.35
N PRO A 16 -14.54 9.38 -1.31
CA PRO A 16 -14.10 9.64 0.06
C PRO A 16 -12.92 8.75 0.49
N GLY A 17 -12.93 7.46 0.15
CA GLY A 17 -11.84 6.54 0.44
C GLY A 17 -10.56 6.87 -0.34
N LEU A 18 -10.71 7.25 -1.61
CA LEU A 18 -9.58 7.75 -2.41
C LEU A 18 -9.00 9.05 -1.85
N ALA A 19 -9.84 9.95 -1.35
CA ALA A 19 -9.41 11.21 -0.73
C ALA A 19 -8.63 10.97 0.57
N VAL A 20 -9.05 10.01 1.39
CA VAL A 20 -8.28 9.59 2.59
C VAL A 20 -6.91 9.06 2.19
N LEU A 21 -6.85 8.15 1.21
CA LEU A 21 -5.56 7.63 0.71
C LEU A 21 -4.68 8.74 0.14
N GLY A 22 -5.26 9.65 -0.65
CA GLY A 22 -4.58 10.82 -1.19
C GLY A 22 -4.04 11.74 -0.10
N ALA A 23 -4.80 11.97 0.97
CA ALA A 23 -4.35 12.76 2.12
C ALA A 23 -3.19 12.09 2.87
N MET A 24 -3.19 10.76 3.01
CA MET A 24 -2.06 10.02 3.62
C MET A 24 -0.78 10.13 2.77
N VAL A 25 -0.89 9.97 1.45
CA VAL A 25 0.24 10.13 0.53
C VAL A 25 0.73 11.58 0.50
N GLY A 26 -0.19 12.55 0.42
CA GLY A 26 0.13 13.97 0.46
C GLY A 26 0.80 14.38 1.76
N GLY A 27 0.30 13.91 2.91
CA GLY A 27 0.87 14.18 4.22
C GLY A 27 2.28 13.60 4.39
N THR A 28 2.51 12.37 3.91
CA THR A 28 3.85 11.75 3.95
C THR A 28 4.84 12.47 3.03
N LEU A 29 4.41 12.89 1.84
CA LEU A 29 5.23 13.69 0.93
C LEU A 29 5.54 15.08 1.51
N ALA A 30 4.54 15.75 2.09
CA ALA A 30 4.71 17.05 2.74
C ALA A 30 5.69 16.95 3.92
N ALA A 31 5.62 15.89 4.72
CA ALA A 31 6.58 15.63 5.79
C ALA A 31 8.01 15.42 5.24
N ALA A 32 8.16 14.67 4.15
CA ALA A 32 9.46 14.45 3.52
C ALA A 32 10.09 15.73 2.94
N VAL A 33 9.27 16.59 2.33
CA VAL A 33 9.73 17.89 1.80
C VAL A 33 10.07 18.84 2.94
N SER A 34 9.22 18.94 3.97
CA SER A 34 9.48 19.78 5.15
C SER A 34 10.81 19.41 5.83
N HIS A 35 11.07 18.11 5.99
CA HIS A 35 12.33 17.60 6.51
C HIS A 35 13.58 18.03 5.74
N ARG A 36 13.47 18.26 4.43
CA ARG A 36 14.58 18.72 3.60
C ARG A 36 14.85 20.22 3.71
N ILE A 37 13.84 21.00 4.12
CA ILE A 37 13.90 22.46 4.14
C ILE A 37 14.23 22.98 5.55
N VAL A 38 13.74 22.29 6.59
CA VAL A 38 13.89 22.74 7.97
C VAL A 38 15.29 22.41 8.51
N ALA A 39 15.99 23.42 9.06
CA ALA A 39 17.34 23.27 9.62
C ALA A 39 17.40 22.41 10.90
N ARG A 40 16.30 22.33 11.67
CA ARG A 40 16.17 21.51 12.88
C ARG A 40 14.80 20.81 12.92
N PRO A 41 14.66 19.62 12.30
CA PRO A 41 13.41 18.90 12.29
C PRO A 41 13.01 18.43 13.70
N ILE A 42 11.72 18.54 14.03
CA ILE A 42 11.17 18.14 15.35
C ILE A 42 10.77 16.65 15.35
N THR A 43 10.43 16.10 14.17
CA THR A 43 10.10 14.69 13.98
C THR A 43 11.27 13.93 13.36
N PRO A 44 11.34 12.60 13.45
CA PRO A 44 12.28 11.81 12.65
C PRO A 44 11.98 11.92 11.15
N ALA A 45 13.01 11.81 10.31
CA ALA A 45 12.83 11.79 8.87
C ALA A 45 11.98 10.58 8.44
N PRO A 46 11.11 10.71 7.41
CA PRO A 46 10.40 9.57 6.85
C PRO A 46 11.37 8.48 6.40
N GLY A 47 11.09 7.22 6.77
CA GLY A 47 11.90 6.07 6.37
C GLY A 47 11.84 5.80 4.86
N ARG A 48 12.64 4.83 4.40
CA ARG A 48 12.60 4.39 2.99
C ARG A 48 11.25 3.74 2.69
N PHE A 49 10.75 3.88 1.46
CA PHE A 49 9.49 3.24 1.06
C PHE A 49 9.51 1.71 1.24
N GLY A 50 10.65 1.06 0.97
CA GLY A 50 10.86 -0.38 1.22
C GLY A 50 10.77 -0.80 2.69
N ASP A 51 10.78 0.15 3.65
CA ASP A 51 10.56 -0.13 5.07
C ASP A 51 9.10 0.08 5.50
N PHE A 52 8.22 0.54 4.61
CA PHE A 52 6.81 0.76 4.92
C PHE A 52 6.16 -0.52 5.43
N ARG A 53 5.68 -0.45 6.66
CA ARG A 53 5.04 -1.51 7.43
C ARG A 53 4.07 -0.86 8.42
N PHE A 54 3.02 -1.58 8.77
CA PHE A 54 2.08 -1.18 9.81
C PHE A 54 1.79 -2.38 10.70
N ASN A 55 1.26 -2.12 11.89
CA ASN A 55 1.03 -3.15 12.91
C ASN A 55 0.22 -4.33 12.34
N ASP A 56 0.72 -5.55 12.51
CA ASP A 56 0.10 -6.76 11.96
C ASP A 56 -1.30 -7.01 12.52
N HIS A 57 -1.65 -6.49 13.69
CA HIS A 57 -3.00 -6.54 14.22
C HIS A 57 -4.04 -5.78 13.38
N LEU A 58 -3.61 -4.85 12.52
CA LEU A 58 -4.51 -4.11 11.62
C LEU A 58 -5.16 -5.01 10.56
N ILE A 59 -4.63 -6.22 10.32
CA ILE A 59 -5.29 -7.18 9.43
C ILE A 59 -6.67 -7.58 9.90
N TRP A 60 -6.88 -7.64 11.21
CA TRP A 60 -8.20 -7.94 11.78
C TRP A 60 -9.20 -6.83 11.48
N GLY A 61 -8.77 -5.56 11.49
CA GLY A 61 -9.61 -4.43 11.09
C GLY A 61 -10.01 -4.51 9.61
N GLY A 62 -9.06 -4.83 8.74
CA GLY A 62 -9.32 -5.05 7.30
C GLY A 62 -10.27 -6.23 7.05
N LEU A 63 -10.02 -7.36 7.70
CA LEU A 63 -10.83 -8.57 7.55
C LEU A 63 -12.25 -8.38 8.11
N ALA A 64 -12.38 -7.72 9.27
CA ALA A 64 -13.68 -7.39 9.85
C ALA A 64 -14.46 -6.44 8.93
N THR A 65 -13.81 -5.40 8.40
CA THR A 65 -14.43 -4.48 7.43
C THR A 65 -14.91 -5.24 6.19
N PHE A 66 -14.08 -6.12 5.64
CA PHE A 66 -14.44 -6.91 4.47
C PHE A 66 -15.58 -7.89 4.75
N GLY A 67 -15.60 -8.52 5.93
CA GLY A 67 -16.70 -9.37 6.36
C GLY A 67 -18.02 -8.60 6.47
N VAL A 68 -17.99 -7.41 7.08
CA VAL A 68 -19.17 -6.52 7.19
C VAL A 68 -19.62 -6.01 5.81
N PHE A 69 -18.69 -5.76 4.89
CA PHE A 69 -18.99 -5.33 3.53
C PHE A 69 -19.79 -6.37 2.71
N MET A 70 -19.65 -7.65 3.03
CA MET A 70 -20.43 -8.73 2.37
C MET A 70 -21.90 -8.77 2.83
N LEU A 71 -22.26 -8.05 3.89
CA LEU A 71 -23.63 -8.00 4.39
C LEU A 71 -24.47 -6.99 3.60
N PRO A 72 -25.77 -7.25 3.41
CA PRO A 72 -26.69 -6.28 2.82
C PRO A 72 -26.96 -5.14 3.82
N LEU A 73 -26.12 -4.10 3.79
CA LEU A 73 -26.25 -2.95 4.67
C LEU A 73 -27.15 -1.87 4.05
N PRO A 74 -28.01 -1.21 4.85
CA PRO A 74 -28.74 -0.03 4.38
C PRO A 74 -27.79 1.15 4.18
N SER A 75 -28.19 2.11 3.34
CA SER A 75 -27.54 3.43 3.28
C SER A 75 -27.76 4.17 4.61
N PRO A 76 -26.76 4.90 5.15
CA PRO A 76 -25.43 5.20 4.57
C PRO A 76 -24.32 4.20 4.91
N TRP A 77 -24.61 3.16 5.70
CA TRP A 77 -23.59 2.24 6.22
C TRP A 77 -22.83 1.48 5.14
N GLY A 78 -23.52 1.05 4.08
CA GLY A 78 -22.87 0.39 2.95
C GLY A 78 -21.81 1.25 2.25
N GLU A 79 -22.05 2.56 2.14
CA GLU A 79 -21.12 3.51 1.53
C GLU A 79 -19.90 3.75 2.42
N ILE A 80 -20.12 3.90 3.73
CA ILE A 80 -19.05 4.07 4.72
C ILE A 80 -18.11 2.85 4.70
N ILE A 81 -18.69 1.65 4.80
CA ILE A 81 -17.92 0.40 4.80
C ILE A 81 -17.23 0.17 3.46
N GLY A 82 -17.89 0.47 2.33
CA GLY A 82 -17.27 0.40 1.00
C GLY A 82 -16.04 1.29 0.86
N ASN A 83 -16.10 2.54 1.35
CA ASN A 83 -14.95 3.44 1.36
C ASN A 83 -13.84 2.93 2.29
N LEU A 84 -14.18 2.31 3.41
CA LEU A 84 -13.19 1.71 4.30
C LEU A 84 -12.48 0.52 3.63
N VAL A 85 -13.19 -0.30 2.85
CA VAL A 85 -12.57 -1.35 2.01
C VAL A 85 -11.59 -0.75 0.98
N VAL A 86 -11.94 0.38 0.35
CA VAL A 86 -11.04 1.09 -0.57
C VAL A 86 -9.76 1.52 0.14
N VAL A 87 -9.88 2.10 1.34
CA VAL A 87 -8.73 2.49 2.16
C VAL A 87 -7.86 1.27 2.50
N TRP A 88 -8.43 0.18 3.01
CA TRP A 88 -7.69 -1.04 3.31
C TRP A 88 -6.97 -1.59 2.08
N THR A 89 -7.67 -1.64 0.94
CA THR A 89 -7.11 -2.09 -0.33
C THR A 89 -5.89 -1.24 -0.72
N GLY A 90 -6.00 0.09 -0.61
CA GLY A 90 -4.89 1.02 -0.87
C GLY A 90 -3.69 0.78 0.06
N LEU A 91 -3.93 0.57 1.34
CA LEU A 91 -2.87 0.30 2.32
C LEU A 91 -2.12 -1.00 2.03
N TYR A 92 -2.84 -2.08 1.70
CA TYR A 92 -2.23 -3.36 1.37
C TYR A 92 -1.54 -3.34 0.00
N LEU A 93 -2.07 -2.60 -0.98
CA LEU A 93 -1.37 -2.35 -2.24
C LEU A 93 -0.05 -1.60 -2.01
N ALA A 94 -0.06 -0.56 -1.17
CA ALA A 94 1.16 0.18 -0.82
C ALA A 94 2.18 -0.72 -0.11
N ARG A 95 1.74 -1.58 0.81
CA ARG A 95 2.62 -2.58 1.46
C ARG A 95 3.20 -3.57 0.45
N GLY A 96 2.38 -4.11 -0.45
CA GLY A 96 2.86 -5.01 -1.51
C GLY A 96 3.85 -4.33 -2.45
N ALA A 97 3.62 -3.07 -2.80
CA ALA A 97 4.56 -2.29 -3.60
C ALA A 97 5.88 -2.05 -2.87
N ALA A 98 5.85 -1.84 -1.55
CA ALA A 98 7.07 -1.73 -0.73
C ALA A 98 7.85 -3.06 -0.71
N VAL A 99 7.16 -4.20 -0.58
CA VAL A 99 7.79 -5.53 -0.69
C VAL A 99 8.43 -5.72 -2.06
N ALA A 100 7.71 -5.42 -3.13
CA ALA A 100 8.25 -5.52 -4.49
C ALA A 100 9.48 -4.62 -4.69
N ALA A 101 9.44 -3.39 -4.17
CA ALA A 101 10.57 -2.46 -4.24
C ALA A 101 11.82 -3.01 -3.51
N GLU A 102 11.64 -3.65 -2.36
CA GLU A 102 12.72 -4.26 -1.59
C GLU A 102 13.30 -5.50 -2.31
N VAL A 103 12.43 -6.37 -2.83
CA VAL A 103 12.83 -7.56 -3.61
C VAL A 103 13.58 -7.18 -4.89
N MET A 104 13.17 -6.10 -5.54
CA MET A 104 13.78 -5.60 -6.78
C MET A 104 15.00 -4.72 -6.53
N ALA A 105 15.28 -4.30 -5.29
CA ALA A 105 16.41 -3.42 -4.98
C ALA A 105 17.78 -3.90 -5.52
N PRO A 106 18.14 -5.20 -5.45
CA PRO A 106 19.40 -5.70 -6.00
C PRO A 106 19.40 -5.86 -7.53
N TRP A 107 18.26 -5.75 -8.21
CA TRP A 107 18.19 -6.02 -9.65
C TRP A 107 18.82 -4.88 -10.47
N PRO A 108 19.42 -5.18 -11.65
CA PRO A 108 19.84 -4.13 -12.58
C PRO A 108 18.66 -3.26 -13.05
N VAL A 109 18.93 -2.07 -13.58
CA VAL A 109 17.88 -1.10 -13.97
C VAL A 109 16.99 -1.63 -15.09
N VAL A 110 17.58 -2.27 -16.11
CA VAL A 110 16.85 -2.77 -17.30
C VAL A 110 15.72 -3.75 -16.95
N PRO A 111 15.96 -4.86 -16.20
CA PRO A 111 14.88 -5.77 -15.83
C PRO A 111 13.85 -5.14 -14.89
N ARG A 112 14.23 -4.17 -14.05
CA ARG A 112 13.27 -3.43 -13.22
C ARG A 112 12.30 -2.61 -14.07
N VAL A 113 12.82 -1.89 -15.07
CA VAL A 113 11.99 -1.10 -15.98
C VAL A 113 11.10 -2.02 -16.83
N ALA A 114 11.64 -3.12 -17.36
CA ALA A 114 10.86 -4.09 -18.12
C ALA A 114 9.71 -4.69 -17.29
N LEU A 115 9.96 -5.04 -16.03
CA LEU A 115 8.92 -5.53 -15.12
C LEU A 115 7.88 -4.46 -14.81
N PHE A 116 8.31 -3.22 -14.56
CA PHE A 116 7.40 -2.10 -14.33
C PHE A 116 6.48 -1.86 -15.54
N LEU A 117 7.03 -1.82 -16.75
CA LEU A 117 6.23 -1.68 -17.97
C LEU A 117 5.26 -2.86 -18.14
N SER A 118 5.72 -4.08 -17.89
CA SER A 118 4.86 -5.27 -17.92
C SER A 118 3.73 -5.18 -16.89
N ALA A 119 4.01 -4.69 -15.68
CA ALA A 119 3.03 -4.50 -14.63
C ALA A 119 2.00 -3.43 -14.99
N VAL A 120 2.39 -2.36 -15.71
CA VAL A 120 1.46 -1.35 -16.23
C VAL A 120 0.54 -1.95 -17.31
N LEU A 121 1.09 -2.73 -18.23
CA LEU A 121 0.30 -3.42 -19.26
C LEU A 121 -0.66 -4.46 -18.64
N LEU A 122 -0.23 -5.10 -17.56
CA LEU A 122 -0.99 -6.12 -16.83
C LEU A 122 -1.56 -5.58 -15.52
N LEU A 123 -1.96 -4.30 -15.48
CA LEU A 123 -2.29 -3.58 -14.25
C LEU A 123 -3.28 -4.33 -13.36
N ARG A 124 -4.34 -4.92 -13.93
CA ARG A 124 -5.33 -5.68 -13.16
C ARG A 124 -4.70 -6.84 -12.39
N TYR A 125 -3.79 -7.57 -13.03
CA TYR A 125 -3.07 -8.68 -12.41
C TYR A 125 -2.00 -8.19 -11.45
N ALA A 126 -1.27 -7.14 -11.82
CA ALA A 126 -0.27 -6.52 -10.96
C ALA A 126 -0.89 -6.03 -9.64
N LEU A 127 -2.05 -5.37 -9.68
CA LEU A 127 -2.80 -4.98 -8.48
C LEU A 127 -3.17 -6.18 -7.62
N GLY A 128 -3.63 -7.28 -8.23
CA GLY A 128 -3.93 -8.52 -7.51
C GLY A 128 -2.68 -9.10 -6.81
N VAL A 129 -1.57 -9.21 -7.53
CA VAL A 129 -0.30 -9.72 -7.01
C VAL A 129 0.22 -8.84 -5.87
N LEU A 130 0.19 -7.51 -6.04
CA LEU A 130 0.63 -6.57 -5.00
C LEU A 130 -0.27 -6.63 -3.77
N LEU A 131 -1.58 -6.71 -3.95
CA LEU A 131 -2.52 -6.82 -2.83
C LEU A 131 -2.24 -8.11 -2.02
N LEU A 132 -2.09 -9.23 -2.73
CA LEU A 132 -1.76 -10.52 -2.11
C LEU A 132 -0.39 -10.48 -1.43
N ALA A 133 0.63 -9.90 -2.06
CA ALA A 133 1.95 -9.75 -1.46
C ALA A 133 1.92 -8.90 -0.19
N GLY A 134 1.18 -7.78 -0.20
CA GLY A 134 1.02 -6.92 0.97
C GLY A 134 0.29 -7.61 2.12
N VAL A 135 -0.73 -8.42 1.82
CA VAL A 135 -1.43 -9.23 2.81
C VAL A 135 -0.53 -10.35 3.33
N ALA A 136 0.15 -11.08 2.45
CA ALA A 136 1.06 -12.18 2.82
C ALA A 136 2.24 -11.71 3.69
N ASP A 137 2.75 -10.50 3.45
CA ASP A 137 3.81 -9.86 4.23
C ASP A 137 3.44 -9.62 5.71
N THR A 138 2.17 -9.80 6.12
CA THR A 138 1.76 -9.78 7.54
C THR A 138 2.13 -11.06 8.29
N TRP A 139 2.21 -12.20 7.60
CA TRP A 139 2.52 -13.50 8.21
C TRP A 139 3.87 -14.04 7.79
N ILE A 140 4.27 -13.78 6.54
CA ILE A 140 5.53 -14.22 5.97
C ILE A 140 6.41 -12.99 5.91
N ASP A 141 7.47 -12.95 6.70
CA ASP A 141 8.49 -11.88 6.58
C ASP A 141 9.32 -12.12 5.30
N ILE A 142 8.70 -11.85 4.15
CA ILE A 142 9.27 -12.04 2.80
C ILE A 142 10.56 -11.22 2.68
N ARG A 143 10.61 -10.07 3.37
CA ARG A 143 11.76 -9.16 3.35
C ARG A 143 12.97 -9.74 4.08
N ARG A 144 12.74 -10.49 5.17
CA ARG A 144 13.81 -11.20 5.89
C ARG A 144 14.49 -12.26 5.04
N ALA A 145 13.79 -12.88 4.09
CA ALA A 145 14.40 -13.84 3.17
C ALA A 145 15.40 -13.20 2.19
N VAL A 146 15.31 -11.88 1.96
CA VAL A 146 16.14 -11.14 0.99
C VAL A 146 17.29 -10.37 1.67
N ARG A 147 17.15 -10.04 2.97
CA ARG A 147 18.22 -9.35 3.72
C ARG A 147 19.32 -10.35 4.11
N PRO A 148 20.59 -10.13 3.71
CA PRO A 148 21.69 -10.99 4.15
C PRO A 148 21.75 -11.03 5.67
N SER A 149 21.80 -12.22 6.25
CA SER A 149 22.08 -12.37 7.68
C SER A 149 23.45 -11.73 7.95
N PRO A 150 23.61 -10.87 8.98
CA PRO A 150 24.93 -10.47 9.42
C PRO A 150 25.65 -11.76 9.80
N SER A 151 26.63 -12.17 8.99
CA SER A 151 27.53 -13.25 9.36
C SER A 151 28.10 -12.89 10.72
N GLY A 152 27.91 -13.76 11.71
CA GLY A 152 28.47 -13.60 13.04
C GLY A 152 29.96 -13.32 12.94
N GLY A 153 30.34 -12.06 13.15
CA GLY A 153 31.68 -11.68 13.51
C GLY A 153 31.87 -12.02 14.98
N SER A 154 31.94 -13.31 15.31
CA SER A 154 32.48 -13.76 16.58
C SER A 154 34.00 -13.64 16.47
N GLU A 155 34.51 -12.63 17.15
CA GLU A 155 35.70 -12.66 18.00
C GLU A 155 36.76 -13.75 17.69
N SER A 156 37.91 -13.29 17.22
CA SER A 156 39.22 -13.81 17.63
C SER A 156 40.27 -12.71 17.49
#